data_AF-X1VWB2-F1
#
_entry.id   AF-X1VWB2-F1
#
_cell.length_a   1.000
_cell.length_b   1.000
_cell.length_c   1.000
_cell.angle_alpha   90.00
_cell.angle_beta   90.00
_cell.angle_gamma   90.00
#
_symmetry.space_group_name_H-M   'P 1'
#
loop_
_entity.id
_entity.type
_entity.pdbx_description
1 polymer ?
#
loop_
_entity_poly.entity_id
_entity_poly.type
_entity_poly.pdbx_seq_one_letter_code
_entity_poly.pdbx_strand_id
1 'polypeptide(L)' 'SPELFKKYFLPIYKKLIENVKKYNLFFGWHCCGSVHDVLPLMIDAGIDVFDVVQTSARDME' A
#
# COMPACT_ATOMS: atom_id res chain seq x y z
N SER A 1 7.75 -0.89 -10.49
CA SER A 1 7.71 -2.28 -11.01
C SER A 1 6.68 -3.09 -10.23
N PRO A 2 5.42 -3.12 -10.69
CA PRO A 2 4.33 -3.82 -10.01
C PRO A 2 4.56 -5.32 -9.83
N GLU A 3 5.19 -5.97 -10.81
CA GLU A 3 5.48 -7.41 -10.75
C GLU A 3 6.42 -7.79 -9.60
N LEU A 4 7.48 -7.00 -9.39
CA LEU A 4 8.38 -7.21 -8.24
C LEU A 4 7.67 -6.92 -6.93
N PHE A 5 6.83 -5.87 -6.88
CA PHE A 5 6.02 -5.57 -5.70
C PHE A 5 5.09 -6.73 -5.34
N LYS A 6 4.36 -7.26 -6.33
CA LYS A 6 3.45 -8.39 -6.19
C LYS A 6 4.16 -9.66 -5.73
N LYS A 7 5.35 -9.94 -6.28
CA LYS A 7 6.13 -11.14 -5.94
C LYS A 7 6.74 -11.09 -4.54
N TYR A 8 7.31 -9.96 -4.16
CA TYR A 8 8.15 -9.87 -2.96
C TYR A 8 7.49 -9.15 -1.79
N PHE A 9 6.69 -8.11 -2.04
CA PHE A 9 6.20 -7.21 -1.01
C PHE A 9 4.74 -7.47 -0.64
N LEU A 10 3.85 -7.63 -1.63
CA LEU A 10 2.43 -7.85 -1.41
C LEU A 10 2.12 -8.98 -0.40
N PRO A 11 2.77 -10.16 -0.44
CA PRO A 11 2.50 -11.23 0.50
C PRO A 11 2.90 -10.89 1.94
N ILE A 12 3.93 -10.06 2.11
CA ILE A 12 4.41 -9.61 3.41
C ILE A 12 3.43 -8.59 3.99
N TYR A 13 3.04 -7.60 3.19
CA TYR A 13 2.10 -6.57 3.63
C TYR A 13 0.72 -7.11 3.95
N LYS A 14 0.20 -8.07 3.18
CA LYS A 14 -1.05 -8.77 3.53
C LYS A 14 -1.00 -9.38 4.92
N LYS A 15 0.08 -10.10 5.24
CA LYS A 15 0.27 -10.68 6.59
C LYS A 15 0.36 -9.61 7.68
N LEU A 16 1.03 -8.49 7.41
CA LEU A 16 1.12 -7.38 8.38
C LEU A 16 -0.26 -6.76 8.63
N ILE A 17 -0.99 -6.42 7.57
CA ILE A 17 -2.32 -5.81 7.63
C ILE A 17 -3.30 -6.76 8.33
N GLU A 18 -3.33 -8.04 7.96
CA GLU A 18 -4.17 -9.04 8.62
C GLU A 18 -3.88 -9.15 10.12
N ASN A 19 -2.61 -9.06 10.52
CA ASN A 19 -2.24 -9.08 11.94
C ASN A 19 -2.70 -7.82 12.67
N VAL A 20 -2.59 -6.64 12.06
CA VAL A 20 -3.09 -5.38 12.64
C VAL A 20 -4.62 -5.43 12.79
N LYS A 21 -5.32 -5.94 11.77
CA LYS A 21 -6.78 -6.06 11.78
C LYS A 21 -7.33 -7.01 12.85
N LYS A 22 -6.56 -8.03 13.28
CA LYS A 22 -6.94 -8.89 14.42
C LYS A 22 -7.14 -8.11 15.73
N TYR A 23 -6.52 -6.93 15.84
CA TYR A 23 -6.63 -6.06 17.02
C TYR A 23 -7.60 -4.89 16.80
N ASN A 24 -8.40 -4.90 15.73
CA ASN A 24 -9.30 -3.81 15.35
C ASN A 24 -8.58 -2.45 15.20
N LEU A 25 -7.33 -2.47 14.75
CA LEU A 25 -6.54 -1.28 14.49
C LEU A 25 -6.57 -0.93 12.99
N PHE A 26 -6.45 0.36 12.69
CA PHE A 26 -6.31 0.84 11.32
C PHE A 26 -4.86 0.71 10.84
N PHE A 27 -4.67 0.31 9.59
CA PHE A 27 -3.39 0.31 8.90
C PHE A 27 -3.30 1.49 7.93
N GLY A 28 -2.46 2.46 8.26
CA GLY A 28 -2.05 3.54 7.37
C GLY A 28 -0.77 3.19 6.61
N TRP A 29 -0.71 3.51 5.31
CA TRP A 29 0.47 3.25 4.49
C TRP A 29 0.93 4.51 3.76
N HIS A 30 2.10 4.99 4.14
CA HIS A 30 2.80 6.09 3.49
C HIS A 30 3.90 5.59 2.53
N CYS A 31 4.01 6.24 1.37
CA CYS A 31 5.11 6.02 0.43
C CYS A 31 5.38 7.29 -0.38
N CYS A 32 6.62 7.79 -0.36
CA CYS A 32 7.03 8.90 -1.23
C CYS A 32 7.13 8.46 -2.70
N GLY A 33 6.98 9.41 -3.61
CA GLY A 33 7.04 9.16 -5.05
C GLY A 33 5.72 8.64 -5.65
N SER A 34 5.81 8.11 -6.87
CA SER A 34 4.64 7.58 -7.57
C SER A 34 4.38 6.14 -7.17
N VAL A 35 3.20 5.89 -6.62
CA VAL A 35 2.69 4.54 -6.33
C VAL A 35 1.53 4.16 -7.23
N HIS A 36 1.23 4.96 -8.27
CA HIS A 36 0.07 4.78 -9.13
C HIS A 36 -0.12 3.32 -9.58
N ASP A 37 0.93 2.72 -10.13
CA ASP A 37 0.86 1.35 -10.66
C ASP A 37 0.71 0.26 -9.58
N VAL A 38 1.03 0.54 -8.31
CA VAL A 38 0.97 -0.43 -7.20
C VAL A 38 -0.16 -0.15 -6.21
N LEU A 39 -0.78 1.03 -6.27
CA LEU A 39 -1.89 1.41 -5.40
C LEU A 39 -3.05 0.42 -5.43
N PRO A 40 -3.46 -0.15 -6.60
CA PRO A 40 -4.48 -1.21 -6.62
C PRO A 40 -4.07 -2.44 -5.79
N LEU A 41 -2.79 -2.82 -5.82
CA LEU A 41 -2.28 -3.93 -5.02
C LEU A 41 -2.24 -3.60 -3.52
N MET A 42 -2.00 -2.34 -3.16
CA MET A 42 -2.07 -1.88 -1.77
C MET A 42 -3.51 -1.93 -1.24
N ILE A 43 -4.48 -1.51 -2.06
CA ILE A 43 -5.91 -1.63 -1.74
C ILE A 43 -6.30 -3.10 -1.59
N ASP A 44 -5.88 -3.97 -2.51
CA ASP A 44 -6.08 -5.42 -2.42
C ASP A 44 -5.38 -6.06 -1.22
N ALA A 45 -4.35 -5.42 -0.66
CA ALA A 45 -3.70 -5.84 0.57
C ALA A 45 -4.53 -5.50 1.82
N GLY A 46 -5.48 -4.58 1.70
CA GLY A 46 -6.42 -4.21 2.75
C GLY A 46 -6.02 -2.98 3.55
N ILE A 47 -5.27 -2.03 2.97
CA ILE A 47 -5.00 -0.75 3.65
C ILE A 47 -6.31 -0.04 4.01
N ASP A 48 -6.31 0.66 5.14
CA ASP A 48 -7.46 1.45 5.57
C ASP A 48 -7.27 2.94 5.23
N VAL A 49 -6.02 3.42 5.30
CA VAL A 49 -5.66 4.79 4.96
C VAL A 49 -4.45 4.78 4.03
N PHE A 50 -4.58 5.48 2.91
CA PHE A 50 -3.42 5.82 2.08
C PHE A 50 -2.91 7.19 2.52
N ASP A 51 -1.71 7.21 3.09
CA ASP A 51 -1.18 8.39 3.77
C ASP A 51 -0.18 9.17 2.90
N VAL A 52 -0.56 10.42 2.64
CA VAL A 52 0.10 11.44 1.81
C VAL A 52 0.47 10.97 0.39
N VAL A 53 -0.42 11.29 -0.54
CA VAL A 53 -0.12 11.37 -1.97
C VAL A 53 0.90 12.47 -2.19
N GLN A 54 2.10 12.12 -2.67
CA GLN A 54 3.06 13.11 -3.15
C GLN A 54 2.59 13.61 -4.52
N THR A 55 1.76 14.67 -4.53
CA THR A 55 1.15 15.22 -5.77
C THR A 55 2.15 15.75 -6.78
N SER A 56 3.40 16.03 -6.36
CA SER A 56 4.49 16.39 -7.26
C SER A 56 5.11 15.20 -8.00
N ALA A 57 4.73 13.96 -7.66
CA ALA A 57 5.18 12.77 -8.35
C ALA A 57 4.28 12.46 -9.55
N ARG A 58 4.85 11.81 -10.56
CA ARG A 58 4.14 11.41 -11.77
C ARG A 58 2.88 10.58 -11.43
N ASP A 59 1.75 10.87 -12.07
CA ASP A 59 0.50 10.10 -11.96
C ASP A 59 -0.12 10.07 -10.54
N MET A 60 0.24 11.05 -9.71
CA MET A 60 -0.23 11.21 -8.33
C MET A 60 -0.99 12.53 -8.12
N GLU A 61 -1.51 13.13 -9.19
CA GLU A 61 -2.21 14.43 -9.17
C GLU A 61 -3.68 14.31 -8.75
#